data_AF-A0A924RAX8-F1
#
_entry.id   AF-A0A924RAX8-F1
#
_cell.length_a   1.000
_cell.length_b   1.000
_cell.length_c   1.000
_cell.angle_alpha   90.00
_cell.angle_beta   90.00
_cell.angle_gamma   90.00
#
_symmetry.space_group_name_H-M   'P 1'
#
loop_
_entity.id
_entity.type
_entity.pdbx_description
1 polymer ?
#
loop_
_entity_poly.entity_id
_entity_poly.type
_entity_poly.pdbx_seq_one_letter_code
_entity_poly.pdbx_strand_id
1 'polypeptide(L)'
;MKMLAALALFALLAGCGGSSDSGSGSSMTSKEAEAKTCVEVRAGIADFNSENYAGTVSHFAKAKTTAKIYARVSQEPKADALLDAVEYYANLAPDDYPEAARTSESFARSKAVTLTQCASDSPVEAPTQST
;
A
#
# COMPACT_ATOMS: atom_id res chain seq x y z
N MET A 1 -27.75 -50.33 -12.96
CA MET A 1 -28.77 -50.00 -13.99
C MET A 1 -28.37 -48.61 -14.51
N LYS A 2 -28.11 -48.37 -15.82
CA LYS A 2 -29.10 -48.27 -16.92
C LYS A 2 -30.28 -47.37 -16.51
N MET A 3 -30.63 -46.27 -17.17
CA MET A 3 -30.10 -45.56 -18.36
C MET A 3 -30.09 -44.03 -18.05
N LEU A 4 -29.86 -43.06 -18.93
CA LEU A 4 -29.68 -42.97 -20.40
C LEU A 4 -28.74 -41.78 -20.69
N ALA A 5 -28.83 -41.15 -21.86
CA ALA A 5 -28.22 -39.88 -22.24
C ALA A 5 -29.22 -39.08 -23.10
N ALA A 6 -29.08 -37.74 -23.18
CA ALA A 6 -29.72 -36.94 -24.23
C ALA A 6 -28.87 -35.70 -24.54
N LEU A 7 -28.44 -35.58 -25.80
CA LEU A 7 -27.78 -34.37 -26.31
C LEU A 7 -28.83 -33.30 -26.64
N ALA A 8 -28.43 -32.03 -26.53
CA ALA A 8 -28.95 -30.96 -27.38
C ALA A 8 -27.79 -30.06 -27.80
N LEU A 9 -27.42 -30.13 -29.08
CA LEU A 9 -26.55 -29.14 -29.72
C LEU A 9 -27.32 -27.81 -29.80
N PHE A 10 -26.63 -26.70 -29.54
CA PHE A 10 -26.91 -25.46 -30.27
C PHE A 10 -25.60 -24.84 -30.76
N ALA A 11 -25.65 -24.25 -31.95
CA ALA A 11 -24.48 -24.01 -32.77
C ALA A 11 -23.93 -22.58 -32.65
N LEU A 12 -22.61 -22.48 -32.82
CA LEU A 12 -21.88 -21.44 -33.55
C LEU A 12 -22.41 -20.00 -33.47
N LEU A 13 -21.79 -19.20 -32.59
CA LEU A 13 -21.53 -17.79 -32.89
C LEU A 13 -20.05 -17.64 -33.25
N ALA A 14 -19.78 -17.50 -34.55
CA ALA A 14 -18.46 -17.16 -35.06
C ALA A 14 -18.18 -15.67 -34.85
N GLY A 15 -17.76 -15.30 -33.64
CA GLY A 15 -17.22 -13.98 -33.34
C GLY A 15 -15.70 -13.95 -33.56
N CYS A 16 -15.25 -13.64 -34.77
CA CYS A 16 -13.83 -13.40 -35.02
C CYS A 16 -13.41 -12.04 -34.43
N GLY A 17 -13.06 -12.06 -33.15
CA GLY A 17 -12.54 -10.91 -32.39
C GLY A 17 -11.16 -11.24 -31.84
N GLY A 18 -10.15 -11.24 -32.71
CA GLY A 18 -8.76 -11.50 -32.34
C GLY A 18 -8.14 -10.32 -31.57
N SER A 19 -8.51 -10.15 -30.31
CA SER A 19 -7.70 -9.39 -29.34
C SER A 19 -6.68 -10.32 -28.71
N SER A 20 -5.59 -10.56 -29.43
CA SER A 20 -4.37 -11.15 -28.89
C SER A 20 -3.64 -10.16 -27.97
N ASP A 21 -4.26 -9.79 -26.84
CA ASP A 21 -3.57 -9.08 -25.76
C ASP A 21 -2.76 -10.08 -24.91
N SER A 22 -1.72 -10.60 -25.55
CA SER A 22 -0.67 -11.40 -24.93
C SER A 22 0.17 -10.52 -24.00
N GLY A 23 -0.34 -10.28 -22.79
CA GLY A 23 0.44 -9.85 -21.64
C GLY A 23 0.78 -8.36 -21.56
N SER A 24 -0.01 -7.64 -20.76
CA SER A 24 0.48 -6.48 -20.03
C SER A 24 0.05 -6.61 -18.57
N GLY A 25 0.78 -7.42 -17.80
CA GLY A 25 0.62 -7.48 -16.35
C GLY A 25 1.01 -6.12 -15.78
N SER A 26 0.00 -5.31 -15.43
CA SER A 26 0.15 -3.86 -15.27
C SER A 26 1.20 -3.53 -14.21
N SER A 27 2.36 -3.10 -14.68
CA SER A 27 3.46 -2.64 -13.83
C SER A 27 3.05 -1.34 -13.14
N MET A 28 2.76 -1.45 -11.85
CA MET A 28 2.42 -0.32 -10.97
C MET A 28 3.41 0.84 -11.15
N THR A 29 2.87 2.04 -11.39
CA THR A 29 3.69 3.25 -11.61
C THR A 29 4.32 3.76 -10.32
N SER A 30 5.35 4.61 -10.41
CA SER A 30 5.98 5.24 -9.24
C SER A 30 4.95 5.99 -8.38
N LYS A 31 4.14 6.86 -8.97
CA LYS A 31 3.06 7.60 -8.28
C LYS A 31 2.03 6.68 -7.62
N GLU A 32 1.65 5.58 -8.27
CA GLU A 32 0.67 4.64 -7.70
C GLU A 32 1.27 3.88 -6.51
N ALA A 33 2.54 3.47 -6.60
CA ALA A 33 3.26 2.81 -5.53
C ALA A 33 3.51 3.75 -4.34
N GLU A 34 3.90 5.00 -4.59
CA GLU A 34 4.03 6.07 -3.59
C GLU A 34 2.69 6.32 -2.89
N ALA A 35 1.61 6.54 -3.64
CA ALA A 35 0.27 6.79 -3.09
C ALA A 35 -0.23 5.63 -2.21
N LYS A 36 -0.10 4.38 -2.67
CA LYS A 36 -0.49 3.19 -1.88
C LYS A 36 0.37 3.01 -0.63
N THR A 37 1.67 3.28 -0.72
CA THR A 37 2.57 3.30 0.45
C THR A 37 2.12 4.34 1.46
N CYS A 38 1.85 5.56 1.02
CA CYS A 38 1.44 6.64 1.92
C CYS A 38 0.05 6.46 2.55
N VAL A 39 -0.87 5.70 1.93
CA VAL A 39 -2.13 5.29 2.57
C VAL A 39 -1.86 4.44 3.81
N GLU A 40 -1.07 3.38 3.67
CA GLU A 40 -0.72 2.48 4.78
C GLU A 40 0.16 3.18 5.84
N VAL A 41 1.13 4.01 5.42
CA VAL A 41 1.96 4.82 6.35
C VAL A 41 1.09 5.75 7.20
N ARG A 42 0.10 6.45 6.61
CA ARG A 42 -0.80 7.32 7.38
C ARG A 42 -1.68 6.53 8.35
N ALA A 43 -2.17 5.36 7.96
CA ALA A 43 -2.93 4.49 8.85
C ALA A 43 -2.07 4.01 10.04
N GLY A 44 -0.81 3.59 9.79
CA GLY A 44 0.12 3.21 10.85
C GLY A 44 0.46 4.37 11.80
N ILE A 45 0.57 5.61 11.30
CA ILE A 45 0.75 6.81 12.12
C ILE A 45 -0.51 7.11 12.95
N ALA A 46 -1.72 6.94 12.39
CA ALA A 46 -2.97 7.11 13.13
C ALA A 46 -3.11 6.08 14.27
N ASP A 47 -2.74 4.83 14.02
CA ASP A 47 -2.66 3.77 15.04
C ASP A 47 -1.62 4.11 16.12
N PHE A 48 -0.43 4.58 15.73
CA PHE A 48 0.63 4.98 16.68
C PHE A 48 0.14 6.10 17.61
N ASN A 49 -0.54 7.11 17.06
CA ASN A 49 -1.12 8.22 17.82
C ASN A 49 -2.28 7.78 18.73
N SER A 50 -2.86 6.60 18.48
CA SER A 50 -3.90 5.97 19.28
C SER A 50 -3.36 4.88 20.22
N GLU A 51 -2.02 4.82 20.39
CA GLU A 51 -1.27 3.82 21.17
C GLU A 51 -1.46 2.36 20.69
N ASN A 52 -2.00 2.16 19.48
CA ASN A 52 -2.19 0.86 18.85
C ASN A 52 -0.93 0.39 18.12
N TYR A 53 0.14 0.09 18.85
CA TYR A 53 1.44 -0.26 18.26
C TYR A 53 1.41 -1.56 17.43
N ALA A 54 0.51 -2.51 17.75
CA ALA A 54 0.30 -3.70 16.95
C ALA A 54 -0.39 -3.40 15.59
N GLY A 55 -1.26 -2.38 15.55
CA GLY A 55 -1.80 -1.82 14.31
C GLY A 55 -0.73 -1.07 13.50
N THR A 56 0.11 -0.26 14.17
CA THR A 56 1.28 0.43 13.57
C THR A 56 2.17 -0.56 12.81
N VAL A 57 2.75 -1.53 13.53
CA VAL A 57 2.80 -2.96 13.19
C VAL A 57 2.33 -3.34 11.78
N SER A 58 1.08 -3.80 11.74
CA SER A 58 0.39 -4.31 10.55
C SER A 58 0.43 -3.36 9.35
N HIS A 59 0.23 -2.06 9.58
CA HIS A 59 0.18 -1.07 8.51
C HIS A 59 1.54 -0.83 7.85
N PHE A 60 2.60 -0.64 8.63
CA PHE A 60 3.94 -0.54 8.05
C PHE A 60 4.37 -1.84 7.37
N ALA A 61 3.99 -3.02 7.90
CA ALA A 61 4.24 -4.30 7.24
C ALA A 61 3.56 -4.43 5.86
N LYS A 62 2.32 -3.94 5.71
CA LYS A 62 1.63 -3.84 4.40
C LYS A 62 2.35 -2.88 3.46
N ALA A 63 2.73 -1.70 3.97
CA ALA A 63 3.42 -0.65 3.20
C ALA A 63 4.74 -1.13 2.57
N LYS A 64 5.47 -2.08 3.18
CA LYS A 64 6.75 -2.62 2.65
C LYS A 64 6.66 -3.04 1.18
N THR A 65 5.54 -3.66 0.77
CA THR A 65 5.39 -4.19 -0.59
C THR A 65 5.36 -3.08 -1.62
N THR A 66 4.56 -2.04 -1.38
CA THR A 66 4.45 -0.91 -2.30
C THR A 66 5.65 0.02 -2.21
N ALA A 67 6.28 0.16 -1.03
CA ALA A 67 7.53 0.90 -0.87
C ALA A 67 8.67 0.28 -1.70
N LYS A 68 8.79 -1.06 -1.71
CA LYS A 68 9.77 -1.79 -2.55
C LYS A 68 9.49 -1.67 -4.05
N ILE A 69 8.22 -1.55 -4.44
CA ILE A 69 7.88 -1.22 -5.83
C ILE A 69 8.30 0.21 -6.13
N TYR A 70 7.95 1.18 -5.28
CA TYR A 70 8.24 2.60 -5.46
C TYR A 70 9.74 2.87 -5.61
N ALA A 71 10.57 2.40 -4.68
CA ALA A 71 12.03 2.46 -4.75
C ALA A 71 12.57 1.95 -6.10
N ARG A 72 12.17 0.72 -6.47
CA ARG A 72 12.62 0.07 -7.71
C ARG A 72 12.22 0.81 -9.00
N VAL A 73 11.03 1.40 -9.06
CA VAL A 73 10.51 2.03 -10.29
C VAL A 73 10.75 3.54 -10.37
N SER A 74 11.01 4.21 -9.24
CA SER A 74 11.24 5.66 -9.22
C SER A 74 12.72 6.03 -9.38
N GLN A 75 13.64 5.22 -8.84
CA GLN A 75 15.10 5.50 -8.81
C GLN A 75 15.46 6.87 -8.17
N GLU A 76 14.55 7.47 -7.40
CA GLU A 76 14.78 8.72 -6.68
C GLU A 76 15.24 8.42 -5.24
N PRO A 77 16.25 9.13 -4.70
CA PRO A 77 16.73 8.90 -3.33
C PRO A 77 15.64 9.02 -2.24
N LYS A 78 14.57 9.78 -2.49
CA LYS A 78 13.44 9.87 -1.56
C LYS A 78 12.65 8.56 -1.46
N ALA A 79 12.59 7.76 -2.52
CA ALA A 79 11.87 6.50 -2.56
C ALA A 79 12.58 5.42 -1.74
N ASP A 80 13.92 5.37 -1.81
CA ASP A 80 14.75 4.52 -0.95
C ASP A 80 14.63 4.94 0.52
N ALA A 81 14.71 6.24 0.81
CA ALA A 81 14.52 6.76 2.17
C ALA A 81 13.14 6.41 2.75
N LEU A 82 12.07 6.44 1.94
CA LEU A 82 10.73 6.04 2.35
C LEU A 82 10.65 4.52 2.62
N LEU A 83 11.33 3.70 1.80
CA LEU A 83 11.46 2.28 2.04
C LEU A 83 12.19 1.99 3.37
N ASP A 84 13.33 2.62 3.62
CA ASP A 84 14.10 2.46 4.87
C ASP A 84 13.24 2.80 6.10
N ALA A 85 12.51 3.91 6.05
CA ALA A 85 11.60 4.32 7.13
C ALA A 85 10.46 3.31 7.35
N VAL A 86 9.87 2.79 6.26
CA VAL A 86 8.82 1.77 6.31
C VAL A 86 9.36 0.44 6.86
N GLU A 87 10.56 0.00 6.45
CA GLU A 87 11.16 -1.23 6.97
C GLU A 87 11.57 -1.08 8.44
N TYR A 88 12.08 0.08 8.86
CA TYR A 88 12.37 0.36 10.27
C TYR A 88 11.14 0.16 11.15
N TYR A 89 10.02 0.81 10.82
CA TYR A 89 8.78 0.68 11.59
C TYR A 89 8.21 -0.75 11.53
N ALA A 90 8.19 -1.36 10.34
CA ALA A 90 7.64 -2.70 10.18
C ALA A 90 8.43 -3.83 10.88
N ASN A 91 9.68 -3.55 11.30
CA ASN A 91 10.55 -4.50 11.98
C ASN A 91 10.71 -4.20 13.49
N LEU A 92 10.21 -3.06 13.99
CA LEU A 92 10.22 -2.71 15.41
C LEU A 92 9.15 -3.53 16.15
N ALA A 93 9.45 -4.11 17.32
CA ALA A 93 8.43 -4.82 18.08
C ALA A 93 7.38 -3.83 18.63
N PRO A 94 6.08 -4.18 18.69
CA PRO A 94 5.03 -3.29 19.20
C PRO A 94 5.35 -2.67 20.57
N ASP A 95 5.91 -3.46 21.49
CA ASP A 95 6.24 -3.01 22.85
C ASP A 95 7.42 -2.01 22.91
N ASP A 96 8.28 -1.98 21.87
CA ASP A 96 9.42 -1.08 21.78
C ASP A 96 9.04 0.33 21.24
N TYR A 97 7.87 0.47 20.61
CA TYR A 97 7.44 1.75 20.01
C TYR A 97 7.42 2.95 20.97
N PRO A 98 6.89 2.86 22.20
CA PRO A 98 6.89 3.97 23.14
C PRO A 98 8.29 4.46 23.47
N GLU A 99 9.26 3.56 23.57
CA GLU A 99 10.62 3.90 23.96
C GLU A 99 11.43 4.40 22.75
N ALA A 100 11.37 3.68 21.62
CA ALA A 100 11.98 4.12 20.38
C ALA A 100 11.50 5.52 19.95
N ALA A 101 10.22 5.84 20.15
CA ALA A 101 9.65 7.16 19.86
C ALA A 101 10.23 8.30 20.72
N ARG A 102 10.77 8.00 21.91
CA ARG A 102 11.40 8.97 22.82
C ARG A 102 12.90 9.08 22.60
N THR A 103 13.59 7.96 22.38
CA THR A 103 15.06 7.89 22.51
C THR A 103 15.79 7.44 21.26
N SER A 104 15.13 6.90 20.24
CA SER A 104 15.80 6.41 19.03
C SER A 104 15.96 7.49 17.95
N GLU A 105 17.21 7.79 17.59
CA GLU A 105 17.49 8.63 16.41
C GLU A 105 16.92 8.02 15.11
N SER A 106 16.91 6.69 14.99
CA SER A 106 16.33 6.02 13.82
C SER A 106 14.83 6.26 13.74
N PHE A 107 14.13 6.27 14.88
CA PHE A 107 12.73 6.67 14.91
C PHE A 107 12.56 8.14 14.49
N ALA A 108 13.39 9.04 15.00
CA ALA A 108 13.33 10.47 14.65
C ALA A 108 13.58 10.72 13.14
N ARG A 109 14.56 10.04 12.54
CA ARG A 109 14.82 10.08 11.09
C ARG A 109 13.66 9.52 10.28
N SER A 110 13.19 8.31 10.62
CA SER A 110 12.05 7.67 9.94
C SER A 110 10.77 8.50 10.03
N LYS A 111 10.53 9.16 11.18
CA LYS A 111 9.40 10.07 11.41
C LYS A 111 9.48 11.31 10.53
N ALA A 112 10.67 11.92 10.40
CA ALA A 112 10.86 13.07 9.53
C ALA A 112 10.59 12.70 8.05
N VAL A 113 11.05 11.53 7.60
CA VAL A 113 10.78 11.02 6.25
C VAL A 113 9.29 10.80 6.00
N THR A 114 8.61 10.03 6.86
CA THR A 114 7.19 9.68 6.64
C THR A 114 6.27 10.89 6.74
N LEU A 115 6.54 11.83 7.67
CA LEU A 115 5.78 13.08 7.76
C LEU A 115 6.05 14.02 6.58
N THR A 116 7.27 14.06 6.03
CA THR A 116 7.57 14.91 4.86
C THR A 116 6.98 14.35 3.57
N GLN A 117 7.04 13.04 3.35
CA GLN A 117 6.63 12.42 2.07
C GLN A 117 5.17 11.98 2.04
N CYS A 118 4.57 11.61 3.17
CA CYS A 118 3.22 11.06 3.23
C CYS A 118 2.19 11.94 3.96
N ALA A 119 2.55 13.16 4.35
CA ALA A 119 1.57 14.19 4.71
C ALA A 119 0.52 14.33 3.60
N SER A 120 -0.72 14.60 4.00
CA SER A 120 -1.79 14.94 3.05
C SER A 120 -1.86 16.45 2.93
N ASP A 121 -1.51 16.99 1.75
CA ASP A 121 -1.74 18.41 1.40
C ASP A 121 -3.23 18.73 1.21
N SER A 122 -4.10 17.71 1.20
CA SER A 122 -5.54 17.87 1.11
C SER A 122 -6.07 18.55 2.39
N PRO A 123 -6.68 19.75 2.30
CA PRO A 123 -7.49 20.24 3.40
C PRO A 123 -8.61 19.23 3.68
N VAL A 124 -8.91 18.99 4.95
CA VAL A 124 -10.12 18.26 5.33
C VAL A 124 -11.30 19.12 4.86
N GLU A 125 -11.96 18.70 3.78
CA GLU A 125 -13.23 19.31 3.39
C GLU A 125 -14.22 19.10 4.54
N ALA A 126 -14.44 20.16 5.32
CA ALA A 126 -15.47 20.17 6.34
C ALA A 126 -16.81 19.87 5.65
N PRO A 127 -17.65 18.98 6.20
CA PRO A 127 -18.91 18.62 5.57
C PRO A 127 -19.77 19.87 5.42
N THR A 128 -20.06 20.25 4.18
CA THR A 128 -20.93 21.36 3.82
C THR A 128 -22.35 21.01 4.21
N GLN A 129 -22.70 21.28 5.48
CA GLN A 129 -24.08 21.31 5.94
C GLN A 129 -24.81 22.44 5.19
N SER A 130 -25.42 22.06 4.07
CA SER A 130 -26.37 22.91 3.36
C SER A 130 -27.55 23.13 4.29
N THR A 131 -27.82 24.40 4.61
CA THR A 131 -28.90 24.84 5.50
C THR A 131 -30.19 25.06 4.73
#